data_AF-A0A319D463-F1
#
_entry.id   AF-A0A319D463-F1
#
_cell.length_a   1.000
_cell.length_b   1.000
_cell.length_c   1.000
_cell.angle_alpha   90.00
_cell.angle_beta   90.00
_cell.angle_gamma   90.00
#
_symmetry.space_group_name_H-M   'P 1'
#
loop_
_entity.id
_entity.type
_entity.pdbx_description
1 polymer ?
#
loop_
_entity_poly.entity_id
_entity_poly.type
_entity_poly.pdbx_seq_one_letter_code
_entity_poly.pdbx_strand_id
1 'polypeptide(L)'
;IPPTIHHLLLSMPNHPVSAFRPSQHTISWQQSGWKIEYWTDAACAQLAHATDPSGRYAAALATFPSAVLKSDFCRYLILYARGGVYNDLDVRLMQPLPWGVMFDAPPYIPGDYPGDAPGSAKDSYPAAIIGLEGDASTRGLPRSPQFVQWTMVAAPGHPIFEAVLGKIVDRTEEYLQRLGEADGGNGVEPPDVMQWTGPSVWTDAVLEYLEADEGMLQTLRDLKETVRIKDVVVLPKRGFAITQGEDHRSSEVLVKHYFSGTWKTGCRAVWRWI
;
A
#
# COMPACT_ATOMS: atom_id res chain seq x y z
N ILE A 1 11.01 1.27 12.73
CA ILE A 1 10.87 0.93 11.30
C ILE A 1 12.25 0.59 10.74
N PRO A 2 12.47 -0.62 10.18
CA PRO A 2 13.79 -1.03 9.64
C PRO A 2 14.28 -0.16 8.48
N PRO A 3 15.59 0.10 8.34
CA PRO A 3 16.15 0.90 7.24
C PRO A 3 16.31 0.09 5.95
N THR A 4 15.20 -0.49 5.47
CA THR A 4 15.14 -1.30 4.24
C THR A 4 14.05 -0.78 3.32
N ILE A 5 14.35 -0.72 2.03
CA ILE A 5 13.45 -0.32 0.96
C ILE A 5 13.17 -1.55 0.10
N HIS A 6 11.90 -1.78 -0.20
CA HIS A 6 11.41 -2.93 -0.94
C HIS A 6 10.79 -2.51 -2.26
N HIS A 7 11.19 -3.18 -3.34
CA HIS A 7 10.63 -3.03 -4.67
C HIS A 7 10.16 -4.39 -5.22
N LEU A 8 9.04 -4.40 -5.94
CA LEU A 8 8.54 -5.60 -6.62
C LEU A 8 9.01 -5.66 -8.08
N LEU A 9 9.52 -6.83 -8.48
CA LEU A 9 9.91 -7.20 -9.84
C LEU A 9 9.16 -8.47 -10.24
N LEU A 10 7.85 -8.35 -10.43
CA LEU A 10 7.01 -9.48 -10.83
C LEU A 10 7.08 -9.74 -12.34
N SER A 11 7.04 -11.02 -12.70
CA SER A 11 7.08 -11.46 -14.09
C SER A 11 5.78 -11.11 -14.81
N MET A 12 5.92 -10.56 -16.02
CA MET A 12 4.82 -10.30 -16.94
C MET A 12 5.15 -10.97 -18.28
N PRO A 13 4.66 -12.21 -18.52
CA PRO A 13 5.14 -13.08 -19.61
C PRO A 13 5.05 -12.52 -21.04
N ASN A 14 4.34 -11.40 -21.25
CA ASN A 14 4.16 -10.75 -22.56
C ASN A 14 4.53 -9.26 -22.54
N HIS A 15 5.25 -8.80 -21.51
CA HIS A 15 5.63 -7.40 -21.41
C HIS A 15 6.90 -7.13 -22.25
N PRO A 16 6.97 -6.00 -23.00
CA PRO A 16 8.07 -5.72 -23.92
C PRO A 16 9.43 -5.51 -23.25
N VAL A 17 9.44 -5.34 -21.92
CA VAL A 17 10.67 -5.23 -21.12
C VAL A 17 11.05 -6.62 -20.60
N SER A 18 12.09 -7.21 -21.19
CA SER A 18 12.63 -8.53 -20.83
C SER A 18 13.71 -8.51 -19.74
N ALA A 19 14.16 -7.33 -19.34
CA ALA A 19 15.17 -7.16 -18.29
C ALA A 19 14.92 -5.86 -17.51
N PHE A 20 15.03 -5.94 -16.18
CA PHE A 20 14.95 -4.76 -15.33
C PHE A 20 16.16 -3.85 -15.56
N ARG A 21 15.90 -2.58 -15.88
CA ARG A 21 16.90 -1.51 -15.88
C ARG A 21 16.45 -0.44 -14.89
N PRO A 22 17.25 -0.11 -13.87
CA PRO A 22 16.90 0.94 -12.92
C PRO A 22 16.60 2.25 -13.65
N SER A 23 15.41 2.80 -13.41
CA SER A 23 15.05 4.14 -13.88
C SER A 23 15.67 5.20 -12.98
N GLN A 24 15.63 6.47 -13.38
CA GLN A 24 15.99 7.58 -12.48
C GLN A 24 15.18 7.56 -11.16
N HIS A 25 13.96 7.02 -11.18
CA HIS A 25 13.10 6.89 -10.00
C HIS A 25 13.68 5.83 -9.06
N THR A 26 13.97 4.63 -9.55
CA THR A 26 14.60 3.57 -8.73
C THR A 26 15.98 3.98 -8.24
N ILE A 27 16.79 4.64 -9.07
CA ILE A 27 18.14 5.10 -8.70
C ILE A 27 18.07 6.08 -7.52
N SER A 28 17.05 6.94 -7.47
CA SER A 28 16.88 7.89 -6.34
C SER A 28 16.78 7.19 -4.99
N TRP A 29 16.15 6.01 -4.93
CA TRP A 29 16.09 5.18 -3.73
C TRP A 29 17.39 4.44 -3.46
N GLN A 30 18.04 3.90 -4.50
CA GLN A 30 19.34 3.22 -4.37
C GLN A 30 20.44 4.12 -3.79
N GLN A 31 20.34 5.43 -4.03
CA GLN A 31 21.29 6.43 -3.52
C GLN A 31 20.97 6.93 -2.10
N SER A 32 19.91 6.43 -1.47
CA SER A 32 19.51 6.83 -0.10
C SER A 32 20.47 6.35 1.00
N GLY A 33 21.32 5.36 0.70
CA GLY A 33 22.17 4.69 1.69
C GLY A 33 21.45 3.62 2.52
N TRP A 34 20.14 3.42 2.33
CA TRP A 34 19.38 2.33 2.96
C TRP A 34 19.51 1.03 2.17
N LYS A 35 19.27 -0.10 2.84
CA LYS A 35 19.30 -1.41 2.19
C LYS A 35 18.18 -1.52 1.16
N ILE A 36 18.48 -1.96 -0.06
CA ILE A 36 17.49 -2.22 -1.11
C ILE A 36 17.25 -3.73 -1.22
N GLU A 37 15.98 -4.14 -1.27
CA GLU A 37 15.56 -5.50 -1.58
C GLU A 37 14.59 -5.52 -2.75
N TYR A 38 14.82 -6.45 -3.68
CA TYR A 38 13.94 -6.69 -4.82
C TYR A 38 13.24 -8.03 -4.66
N TRP A 39 11.94 -8.04 -4.88
CA TRP A 39 11.08 -9.19 -4.67
C TRP A 39 10.52 -9.72 -5.98
N THR A 40 10.76 -11.01 -6.26
CA THR A 40 10.21 -11.74 -7.39
C THR A 40 8.94 -12.51 -6.99
N ASP A 41 8.19 -13.05 -7.95
CA ASP A 41 7.05 -13.94 -7.67
C ASP A 41 7.44 -15.09 -6.73
N ALA A 42 8.59 -15.73 -6.99
CA ALA A 42 9.07 -16.84 -6.18
C ALA A 42 9.43 -16.40 -4.75
N ALA A 43 10.03 -15.22 -4.58
CA ALA A 43 10.34 -14.67 -3.27
C ALA A 43 9.07 -14.31 -2.48
N CYS A 44 8.06 -13.74 -3.14
CA CYS A 44 6.75 -13.49 -2.54
C CYS A 44 6.08 -14.80 -2.09
N ALA A 45 6.08 -15.84 -2.93
CA ALA A 45 5.47 -17.13 -2.59
C ALA A 45 6.16 -17.77 -1.38
N GLN A 46 7.50 -17.73 -1.33
CA GLN A 46 8.26 -18.20 -0.16
C GLN A 46 7.94 -17.39 1.09
N LEU A 47 7.83 -16.07 0.98
CA LEU A 47 7.46 -15.21 2.09
C LEU A 47 6.04 -15.52 2.59
N ALA A 48 5.10 -15.78 1.69
CA ALA A 48 3.71 -16.10 2.03
C ALA A 48 3.64 -17.39 2.85
N HIS A 49 4.35 -18.44 2.43
CA HIS A 49 4.47 -19.68 3.20
C HIS A 49 5.15 -19.49 4.55
N ALA A 50 6.19 -18.64 4.62
CA ALA A 50 6.93 -18.41 5.86
C ALA A 50 6.14 -17.57 6.87
N THR A 51 5.29 -16.66 6.39
CA THR A 51 4.54 -15.70 7.22
C THR A 51 3.25 -16.28 7.76
N ASP A 52 2.59 -17.17 7.00
CA ASP A 52 1.34 -17.81 7.39
C ASP A 52 1.47 -19.35 7.32
N PRO A 53 1.71 -20.01 8.46
CA PRO A 53 1.83 -21.46 8.54
C PRO A 53 0.56 -22.22 8.12
N SER A 54 -0.62 -21.57 8.12
CA SER A 54 -1.86 -22.20 7.65
C SER A 54 -1.87 -22.37 6.13
N GLY A 55 -1.02 -21.63 5.41
CA GLY A 55 -0.89 -21.68 3.96
C GLY A 55 -1.93 -20.85 3.20
N ARG A 56 -2.84 -20.15 3.89
CA ARG A 56 -3.88 -19.33 3.26
C ARG A 56 -3.29 -18.18 2.43
N TYR A 57 -2.22 -17.55 2.90
CA TYR A 57 -1.55 -16.46 2.15
C TYR A 57 -0.96 -16.96 0.83
N ALA A 58 -0.29 -18.12 0.87
CA ALA A 58 0.29 -18.72 -0.33
C ALA A 58 -0.79 -19.21 -1.30
N ALA A 59 -1.88 -19.78 -0.78
CA ALA A 59 -3.03 -20.19 -1.57
C ALA A 59 -3.69 -19.00 -2.28
N ALA A 60 -3.98 -17.91 -1.57
CA ALA A 60 -4.56 -16.70 -2.16
C ALA A 60 -3.65 -16.11 -3.24
N LEU A 61 -2.34 -15.98 -2.97
CA LEU A 61 -1.37 -15.47 -3.95
C LEU A 61 -1.32 -16.30 -5.24
N ALA A 62 -1.47 -17.62 -5.13
CA ALA A 62 -1.50 -18.53 -6.28
C ALA A 62 -2.77 -18.38 -7.12
N THR A 63 -3.89 -17.94 -6.53
CA THR A 63 -5.16 -17.72 -7.22
C THR A 63 -5.16 -16.49 -8.12
N PHE A 64 -4.35 -15.46 -7.80
CA PHE A 64 -4.42 -14.18 -8.50
C PHE A 64 -4.02 -14.29 -9.99
N PRO A 65 -4.94 -13.97 -10.94
CA PRO A 65 -4.71 -14.16 -12.37
C PRO A 65 -3.80 -13.09 -13.00
N SER A 66 -3.50 -11.99 -12.30
CA SER A 66 -2.76 -10.86 -12.85
C SER A 66 -1.61 -10.42 -11.95
N ALA A 67 -0.56 -9.85 -12.57
CA ALA A 67 0.58 -9.31 -11.84
C ALA A 67 0.20 -8.12 -10.93
N VAL A 68 -0.88 -7.39 -11.24
CA VAL A 68 -1.36 -6.27 -10.40
C VAL A 68 -1.89 -6.79 -9.07
N LEU A 69 -2.77 -7.79 -9.11
CA LEU A 69 -3.34 -8.41 -7.90
C LEU A 69 -2.23 -9.00 -7.02
N LYS A 70 -1.26 -9.69 -7.64
CA LYS A 70 -0.08 -10.22 -6.94
C LYS A 70 0.77 -9.10 -6.34
N SER A 71 0.98 -8.01 -7.06
CA SER A 71 1.79 -6.87 -6.61
C SER A 71 1.16 -6.18 -5.39
N ASP A 72 -0.15 -5.99 -5.43
CA ASP A 72 -0.91 -5.43 -4.31
C ASP A 72 -0.84 -6.34 -3.07
N PHE A 73 -1.04 -7.65 -3.21
CA PHE A 73 -0.90 -8.54 -2.05
C PHE A 73 0.54 -8.60 -1.52
N CYS A 74 1.53 -8.73 -2.40
CA CYS A 74 2.94 -8.83 -2.03
C CYS A 74 3.43 -7.62 -1.26
N ARG A 75 3.05 -6.38 -1.64
CA ARG A 75 3.55 -5.19 -0.94
C ARG A 75 3.06 -5.11 0.51
N TYR A 76 1.84 -5.58 0.78
CA TYR A 76 1.35 -5.67 2.16
C TYR A 76 2.06 -6.79 2.92
N LEU A 77 2.21 -7.95 2.29
CA LEU A 77 2.89 -9.10 2.89
C LEU A 77 4.35 -8.78 3.25
N ILE A 78 5.06 -8.08 2.39
CA ILE A 78 6.44 -7.65 2.62
C ILE A 78 6.50 -6.72 3.84
N LEU A 79 5.66 -5.69 3.89
CA LEU A 79 5.65 -4.76 5.02
C LEU A 79 5.19 -5.43 6.32
N TYR A 80 4.22 -6.35 6.26
CA TYR A 80 3.82 -7.14 7.42
C TYR A 80 4.99 -7.98 7.95
N ALA A 81 5.67 -8.74 7.09
CA ALA A 81 6.70 -9.67 7.52
C ALA A 81 8.04 -9.00 7.85
N ARG A 82 8.40 -7.91 7.15
CA ARG A 82 9.74 -7.30 7.21
C ARG A 82 9.75 -5.86 7.70
N GLY A 83 8.62 -5.15 7.64
CA GLY A 83 8.57 -3.70 7.82
C GLY A 83 9.39 -2.97 6.75
N GLY A 84 9.80 -1.74 7.05
CA GLY A 84 10.61 -0.90 6.17
C GLY A 84 9.75 0.04 5.32
N VAL A 85 10.25 0.38 4.13
CA VAL A 85 9.58 1.21 3.14
C VAL A 85 9.28 0.34 1.93
N TYR A 86 8.03 0.32 1.49
CA TYR A 86 7.68 -0.18 0.16
C TYR A 86 7.44 1.00 -0.77
N ASN A 87 7.90 0.92 -2.03
CA ASN A 87 7.45 1.81 -3.09
C ASN A 87 7.37 1.13 -4.47
N ASP A 88 6.48 1.63 -5.32
CA ASP A 88 6.43 1.21 -6.73
C ASP A 88 7.69 1.70 -7.49
N LEU A 89 8.04 1.01 -8.57
CA LEU A 89 9.30 1.25 -9.31
C LEU A 89 9.38 2.62 -10.00
N ASP A 90 8.24 3.24 -10.26
CA ASP A 90 8.10 4.57 -10.84
C ASP A 90 7.78 5.65 -9.79
N VAL A 91 8.08 5.37 -8.52
CA VAL A 91 8.13 6.37 -7.45
C VAL A 91 9.54 6.91 -7.33
N ARG A 92 9.68 8.23 -7.39
CA ARG A 92 10.93 8.93 -7.10
C ARG A 92 10.97 9.38 -5.65
N LEU A 93 12.10 9.16 -4.98
CA LEU A 93 12.43 9.76 -3.70
C LEU A 93 12.75 11.26 -3.90
N MET A 94 12.02 12.13 -3.20
CA MET A 94 12.14 13.58 -3.35
C MET A 94 12.91 14.21 -2.18
N GLN A 95 12.79 13.66 -0.97
CA GLN A 95 13.57 14.05 0.21
C GLN A 95 14.48 12.90 0.67
N PRO A 96 15.69 13.20 1.18
CA PRO A 96 16.60 12.17 1.67
C PRO A 96 16.01 11.41 2.87
N LEU A 97 16.36 10.14 3.00
CA LEU A 97 16.03 9.32 4.17
C LEU A 97 17.11 9.44 5.26
N PRO A 98 16.75 9.29 6.54
CA PRO A 98 15.38 9.17 7.05
C PRO A 98 14.61 10.50 6.96
N TRP A 99 13.29 10.44 6.76
CA TRP A 99 12.44 11.65 6.81
C TRP A 99 12.21 12.11 8.25
N GLY A 100 12.04 13.42 8.46
CA GLY A 100 11.73 14.00 9.78
C GLY A 100 10.51 13.35 10.43
N VAL A 101 9.45 13.10 9.66
CA VAL A 101 8.21 12.44 10.11
C VAL A 101 8.39 11.02 10.68
N MET A 102 9.55 10.38 10.51
CA MET A 102 9.90 9.12 11.17
C MET A 102 10.27 9.30 12.65
N PHE A 103 10.61 10.52 13.05
CA PHE A 103 11.07 10.87 14.40
C PHE A 103 10.25 11.99 15.05
N ASP A 104 9.69 12.87 14.23
CA ASP A 104 8.89 14.01 14.70
C ASP A 104 7.60 13.54 15.38
N ALA A 105 7.08 14.39 16.26
CA ALA A 105 5.79 14.21 16.93
C ALA A 105 4.78 15.23 16.35
N PRO A 106 4.15 14.93 15.19
CA PRO A 106 3.14 15.81 14.61
C PRO A 106 1.90 15.93 15.52
N PRO A 107 1.02 16.91 15.29
CA PRO A 107 -0.22 17.06 16.05
C PRO A 107 -0.98 15.74 16.19
N TYR A 108 -1.24 15.35 17.44
CA TYR A 108 -1.95 14.12 17.78
C TYR A 108 -3.45 14.37 17.75
N ILE A 109 -4.19 13.53 17.02
CA ILE A 109 -5.65 13.50 17.05
C ILE A 109 -6.05 12.46 18.12
N PRO A 110 -6.57 12.91 19.28
CA PRO A 110 -6.97 12.00 20.35
C PRO A 110 -8.22 11.22 19.99
N GLY A 111 -8.35 10.03 20.56
CA GLY A 111 -9.59 9.23 20.53
C GLY A 111 -9.76 8.47 21.84
N ASP A 112 -10.84 7.68 21.96
CA ASP A 112 -11.10 6.89 23.17
C ASP A 112 -10.29 5.57 23.16
N TYR A 113 -8.96 5.66 23.01
CA TYR A 113 -8.08 4.48 22.93
C TYR A 113 -7.37 4.20 24.26
N PRO A 114 -7.18 2.92 24.64
CA PRO A 114 -6.34 2.54 25.78
C PRO A 114 -4.90 3.08 25.66
N GLY A 115 -4.45 3.32 24.43
CA GLY A 115 -3.17 3.89 24.06
C GLY A 115 -3.10 5.42 24.11
N ASP A 116 -4.07 6.13 24.69
CA ASP A 116 -4.01 7.59 24.88
C ASP A 116 -3.56 8.00 26.30
N ALA A 117 -3.26 7.01 27.15
CA ALA A 117 -2.68 7.25 28.47
C ALA A 117 -1.27 7.89 28.39
N PRO A 118 -0.84 8.72 29.35
CA PRO A 118 0.52 9.25 29.38
C PRO A 118 1.58 8.13 29.36
N GLY A 119 2.58 8.21 28.47
CA GLY A 119 3.61 7.17 28.28
C GLY A 119 3.27 6.08 27.26
N SER A 120 2.24 6.28 26.43
CA SER A 120 1.74 5.34 25.43
C SER A 120 2.35 5.52 24.02
N ALA A 121 1.76 4.87 23.00
CA ALA A 121 2.14 4.98 21.59
C ALA A 121 2.20 6.42 21.05
N LYS A 122 1.61 7.41 21.72
CA LYS A 122 1.75 8.84 21.41
C LYS A 122 3.17 9.36 21.66
N ASP A 123 3.86 8.80 22.64
CA ASP A 123 5.19 9.23 23.07
C ASP A 123 6.31 8.39 22.41
N SER A 124 5.97 7.42 21.57
CA SER A 124 6.91 6.57 20.82
C SER A 124 7.08 7.00 19.37
N TYR A 125 8.13 6.51 18.71
CA TYR A 125 8.25 6.58 17.26
C TYR A 125 7.03 5.93 16.58
N PRO A 126 6.60 6.43 15.40
CA PRO A 126 5.49 5.83 14.68
C PRO A 126 5.84 4.41 14.21
N ALA A 127 4.84 3.54 14.24
CA ALA A 127 4.92 2.19 13.72
C ALA A 127 4.46 2.09 12.26
N ALA A 128 3.71 3.07 11.76
CA ALA A 128 3.42 3.21 10.33
C ALA A 128 3.38 4.66 9.86
N ILE A 129 3.71 4.87 8.58
CA ILE A 129 3.56 6.16 7.90
C ILE A 129 2.84 5.90 6.57
N ILE A 130 1.70 6.55 6.42
CA ILE A 130 0.82 6.43 5.24
C ILE A 130 0.49 7.82 4.72
N GLY A 131 0.09 7.93 3.46
CA GLY A 131 -0.32 9.20 2.87
C GLY A 131 -1.71 9.13 2.27
N LEU A 132 -2.46 10.22 2.36
CA LEU A 132 -3.71 10.36 1.60
C LEU A 132 -3.39 10.45 0.10
N GLU A 133 -4.10 9.69 -0.72
CA GLU A 133 -4.07 9.82 -2.17
C GLU A 133 -5.09 10.84 -2.66
N GLY A 134 -6.25 10.84 -2.01
CA GLY A 134 -7.27 11.85 -2.18
C GLY A 134 -8.47 11.57 -1.28
N ASP A 135 -9.43 12.49 -1.37
CA ASP A 135 -10.63 12.53 -0.54
C ASP A 135 -11.83 13.00 -1.37
N ALA A 136 -12.90 13.43 -0.70
CA ALA A 136 -14.14 13.87 -1.32
C ALA A 136 -13.97 15.08 -2.27
N SER A 137 -12.84 15.79 -2.21
CA SER A 137 -12.47 16.86 -3.15
C SER A 137 -11.80 16.34 -4.43
N THR A 138 -11.33 15.08 -4.44
CA THR A 138 -10.64 14.45 -5.57
C THR A 138 -11.61 13.66 -6.43
N ARG A 139 -11.75 14.05 -7.70
CA ARG A 139 -12.63 13.34 -8.65
C ARG A 139 -12.00 12.02 -9.11
N GLY A 140 -12.84 11.00 -9.28
CA GLY A 140 -12.46 9.72 -9.91
C GLY A 140 -11.81 8.69 -8.98
N LEU A 141 -11.86 8.90 -7.66
CA LEU A 141 -11.44 7.87 -6.71
C LEU A 141 -12.50 6.77 -6.61
N PRO A 142 -12.08 5.49 -6.51
CA PRO A 142 -13.01 4.39 -6.22
C PRO A 142 -13.62 4.47 -4.81
N ARG A 143 -12.99 5.20 -3.87
CA ARG A 143 -13.53 5.51 -2.53
C ARG A 143 -12.97 6.82 -1.97
N SER A 144 -13.64 7.39 -0.97
CA SER A 144 -13.18 8.58 -0.23
C SER A 144 -13.29 8.36 1.28
N PRO A 145 -12.25 8.69 2.08
CA PRO A 145 -10.89 8.98 1.62
C PRO A 145 -10.26 7.75 0.96
N GLN A 146 -9.12 7.93 0.30
CA GLN A 146 -8.28 6.86 -0.20
C GLN A 146 -6.85 7.09 0.25
N PHE A 147 -6.19 6.05 0.76
CA PHE A 147 -4.78 6.09 1.10
C PHE A 147 -3.92 5.56 -0.03
N VAL A 148 -2.73 6.16 -0.17
CA VAL A 148 -1.67 5.70 -1.06
C VAL A 148 -1.28 4.27 -0.70
N GLN A 149 -1.20 3.41 -1.71
CA GLN A 149 -0.71 2.04 -1.59
C GLN A 149 0.54 1.74 -2.42
N TRP A 150 1.12 2.76 -3.07
CA TRP A 150 2.37 2.65 -3.84
C TRP A 150 3.57 3.25 -3.10
N THR A 151 3.37 3.78 -1.90
CA THR A 151 4.42 4.14 -0.95
C THR A 151 3.86 4.02 0.45
N MET A 152 4.42 3.10 1.24
CA MET A 152 3.97 2.80 2.60
C MET A 152 5.18 2.49 3.46
N VAL A 153 5.08 2.83 4.74
CA VAL A 153 6.17 2.61 5.70
C VAL A 153 5.61 1.92 6.93
N ALA A 154 6.27 0.89 7.43
CA ALA A 154 5.79 0.13 8.58
C ALA A 154 6.89 -0.52 9.43
N ALA A 155 6.61 -0.74 10.71
CA ALA A 155 7.27 -1.75 11.51
C ALA A 155 6.73 -3.15 11.11
N PRO A 156 7.57 -4.20 11.20
CA PRO A 156 7.08 -5.57 10.98
C PRO A 156 5.99 -5.91 12.00
N GLY A 157 4.97 -6.64 11.56
CA GLY A 157 3.84 -7.07 12.38
C GLY A 157 2.74 -6.03 12.58
N HIS A 158 2.77 -4.89 11.86
CA HIS A 158 1.79 -3.83 12.09
C HIS A 158 0.35 -4.28 11.72
N PRO A 159 -0.66 -4.09 12.60
CA PRO A 159 -1.98 -4.70 12.44
C PRO A 159 -2.77 -4.30 11.19
N ILE A 160 -2.59 -3.07 10.67
CA ILE A 160 -3.18 -2.67 9.37
C ILE A 160 -2.83 -3.66 8.26
N PHE A 161 -1.57 -4.13 8.22
CA PHE A 161 -1.12 -5.01 7.15
C PHE A 161 -1.63 -6.44 7.35
N GLU A 162 -1.77 -6.90 8.59
CA GLU A 162 -2.46 -8.17 8.88
C GLU A 162 -3.93 -8.11 8.45
N ALA A 163 -4.62 -7.02 8.80
CA ALA A 163 -6.03 -6.82 8.48
C ALA A 163 -6.30 -6.78 6.97
N VAL A 164 -5.48 -6.06 6.18
CA VAL A 164 -5.65 -6.04 4.71
C VAL A 164 -5.37 -7.41 4.10
N LEU A 165 -4.34 -8.14 4.57
CA LEU A 165 -4.02 -9.48 4.09
C LEU A 165 -5.17 -10.45 4.38
N GLY A 166 -5.70 -10.44 5.61
CA GLY A 166 -6.86 -11.24 6.00
C GLY A 166 -8.09 -10.97 5.12
N LYS A 167 -8.45 -9.70 4.92
CA LYS A 167 -9.57 -9.30 4.05
C LYS A 167 -9.38 -9.79 2.61
N ILE A 168 -8.16 -9.71 2.07
CA ILE A 168 -7.86 -10.21 0.72
C ILE A 168 -8.05 -11.72 0.65
N VAL A 169 -7.54 -12.46 1.64
CA VAL A 169 -7.65 -13.92 1.71
C VAL A 169 -9.11 -14.34 1.81
N ASP A 170 -9.88 -13.75 2.72
CA ASP A 170 -11.30 -14.08 2.93
C ASP A 170 -12.10 -13.83 1.63
N ARG A 171 -11.91 -12.67 0.98
CA ARG A 171 -12.54 -12.36 -0.32
C ARG A 171 -12.13 -13.35 -1.42
N THR A 172 -10.91 -13.84 -1.39
CA THR A 172 -10.41 -14.84 -2.35
C THR A 172 -11.07 -16.19 -2.13
N GLU A 173 -11.19 -16.63 -0.88
CA GLU A 173 -11.86 -17.88 -0.51
C GLU A 173 -13.36 -17.83 -0.86
N GLU A 174 -14.04 -16.73 -0.55
CA GLU A 174 -15.45 -16.51 -0.94
C GLU A 174 -15.64 -16.57 -2.47
N TYR A 175 -14.74 -15.96 -3.24
CA TYR A 175 -14.78 -16.02 -4.70
C TYR A 175 -14.62 -17.46 -5.22
N LEU A 176 -13.64 -18.20 -4.68
CA LEU A 176 -13.40 -19.59 -5.07
C LEU A 176 -14.56 -20.51 -4.69
N GLN A 177 -15.18 -20.29 -3.53
CA GLN A 177 -16.37 -21.03 -3.12
C GLN A 177 -17.52 -20.81 -4.11
N ARG A 178 -17.83 -19.55 -4.44
CA ARG A 178 -18.88 -19.21 -5.41
C ARG A 178 -18.60 -19.79 -6.80
N LEU A 179 -17.33 -19.81 -7.22
CA LEU A 179 -16.92 -20.46 -8.46
C LEU A 179 -17.20 -21.97 -8.45
N GLY A 180 -16.98 -22.64 -7.32
CA GLY A 180 -17.24 -24.07 -7.17
C GLY A 180 -18.74 -24.44 -7.11
N GLU A 181 -19.58 -23.52 -6.65
CA GLU A 181 -21.04 -23.68 -6.53
C GLU A 181 -21.80 -23.33 -7.84
N ALA A 182 -21.15 -22.66 -8.78
CA ALA A 182 -21.77 -22.24 -10.03
C ALA A 182 -21.94 -23.42 -11.00
N ASP A 183 -23.15 -24.00 -11.05
CA ASP A 183 -23.53 -25.04 -11.99
C ASP A 183 -23.94 -24.42 -13.35
N GLY A 184 -23.37 -24.90 -14.46
CA GLY A 184 -23.98 -24.69 -15.79
C GLY A 184 -23.81 -23.32 -16.48
N GLY A 185 -22.59 -22.84 -16.69
CA GLY A 185 -22.24 -22.01 -17.86
C GLY A 185 -22.35 -20.49 -17.73
N ASN A 186 -22.90 -19.95 -16.65
CA ASN A 186 -22.75 -18.52 -16.31
C ASN A 186 -21.53 -18.37 -15.39
N GLY A 187 -20.44 -17.81 -15.91
CA GLY A 187 -19.20 -17.61 -15.13
C GLY A 187 -19.42 -16.67 -13.93
N VAL A 188 -18.72 -16.93 -12.82
CA VAL A 188 -18.67 -16.00 -11.69
C VAL A 188 -17.69 -14.89 -12.03
N GLU A 189 -18.21 -13.66 -12.14
CA GLU A 189 -17.39 -12.47 -12.34
C GLU A 189 -16.39 -12.32 -11.18
N PRO A 190 -15.09 -12.09 -11.48
CA PRO A 190 -14.09 -11.87 -10.45
C PRO A 190 -14.37 -10.59 -9.67
N PRO A 191 -13.92 -10.51 -8.40
CA PRO A 191 -14.00 -9.27 -7.64
C PRO A 191 -13.30 -8.12 -8.35
N ASP A 192 -13.88 -6.92 -8.26
CA ASP A 192 -13.26 -5.69 -8.75
C ASP A 192 -11.85 -5.54 -8.16
N VAL A 193 -10.83 -5.30 -9.00
CA VAL A 193 -9.41 -5.26 -8.59
C VAL A 193 -9.18 -4.29 -7.44
N MET A 194 -9.85 -3.12 -7.48
CA MET A 194 -9.67 -2.07 -6.48
C MET A 194 -10.19 -2.53 -5.11
N GLN A 195 -11.28 -3.29 -5.12
CA GLN A 195 -11.84 -3.93 -3.93
C GLN A 195 -11.13 -5.23 -3.57
N TRP A 196 -10.56 -5.97 -4.52
CA TRP A 196 -9.99 -7.28 -4.19
C TRP A 196 -8.69 -7.14 -3.43
N THR A 197 -7.69 -6.51 -4.05
CA THR A 197 -6.35 -6.33 -3.49
C THR A 197 -5.92 -4.87 -3.48
N GLY A 198 -6.61 -4.00 -4.22
CA GLY A 198 -6.19 -2.63 -4.46
C GLY A 198 -6.56 -1.64 -3.35
N PRO A 199 -6.62 -0.33 -3.68
CA PRO A 199 -6.61 0.72 -2.67
C PRO A 199 -7.89 0.78 -1.85
N SER A 200 -8.97 0.14 -2.30
CA SER A 200 -10.20 0.10 -1.52
C SER A 200 -10.07 -0.79 -0.31
N VAL A 201 -9.61 -2.05 -0.45
CA VAL A 201 -9.46 -2.95 0.72
C VAL A 201 -8.36 -2.45 1.67
N TRP A 202 -7.31 -1.85 1.13
CA TRP A 202 -6.27 -1.18 1.93
C TRP A 202 -6.84 -0.07 2.80
N THR A 203 -7.62 0.82 2.19
CA THR A 203 -8.20 1.94 2.93
C THR A 203 -9.22 1.47 3.96
N ASP A 204 -9.99 0.41 3.68
CA ASP A 204 -10.87 -0.18 4.71
C ASP A 204 -10.07 -0.65 5.91
N ALA A 205 -8.99 -1.40 5.68
CA ALA A 205 -8.13 -1.88 6.76
C ALA A 205 -7.49 -0.73 7.57
N VAL A 206 -7.08 0.34 6.90
CA VAL A 206 -6.57 1.54 7.57
C VAL A 206 -7.66 2.19 8.43
N LEU A 207 -8.82 2.50 7.86
CA LEU A 207 -9.88 3.21 8.58
C LEU A 207 -10.43 2.39 9.75
N GLU A 208 -10.53 1.07 9.59
CA GLU A 208 -10.91 0.16 10.68
C GLU A 208 -9.87 0.15 11.79
N TYR A 209 -8.58 0.05 11.46
CA TYR A 209 -7.52 0.12 12.47
C TYR A 209 -7.49 1.47 13.19
N LEU A 210 -7.72 2.57 12.47
CA LEU A 210 -7.83 3.89 13.05
C LEU A 210 -9.14 4.08 13.84
N GLU A 211 -10.08 3.14 13.76
CA GLU A 211 -11.44 3.26 14.32
C GLU A 211 -12.09 4.59 13.89
N ALA A 212 -11.96 4.91 12.60
CA ALA A 212 -12.36 6.21 12.07
C ALA A 212 -13.88 6.38 12.13
N ASP A 213 -14.32 7.34 12.94
CA ASP A 213 -15.70 7.84 12.96
C ASP A 213 -15.91 8.99 11.96
N GLU A 214 -17.13 9.50 11.88
CA GLU A 214 -17.45 10.65 11.03
C GLU A 214 -16.59 11.89 11.34
N GLY A 215 -16.23 12.12 12.61
CA GLY A 215 -15.39 13.24 13.02
C GLY A 215 -13.96 13.13 12.46
N MET A 216 -13.37 11.94 12.57
CA MET A 216 -12.06 11.65 12.00
C MET A 216 -12.08 11.73 10.48
N LEU A 217 -13.13 11.22 9.82
CA LEU A 217 -13.29 11.33 8.37
C LEU A 217 -13.34 12.80 7.92
N GLN A 218 -13.99 13.69 8.68
CA GLN A 218 -13.95 15.13 8.38
C GLN A 218 -12.57 15.74 8.59
N THR A 219 -11.80 15.25 9.57
CA THR A 219 -10.43 15.74 9.80
C THR A 219 -9.47 15.28 8.69
N LEU A 220 -9.64 14.06 8.19
CA LEU A 220 -8.85 13.54 7.07
C LEU A 220 -9.22 14.18 5.73
N ARG A 221 -10.40 14.79 5.63
CA ARG A 221 -10.84 15.50 4.43
C ARG A 221 -10.06 16.80 4.27
N ASP A 222 -9.45 16.97 3.10
CA ASP A 222 -8.62 18.12 2.74
C ASP A 222 -7.46 18.39 3.73
N LEU A 223 -6.90 17.31 4.30
CA LEU A 223 -5.80 17.38 5.26
C LEU A 223 -4.62 18.19 4.70
N LYS A 224 -4.23 19.25 5.41
CA LYS A 224 -3.12 20.14 5.03
C LYS A 224 -1.82 19.85 5.76
N GLU A 225 -1.92 19.43 7.00
CA GLU A 225 -0.78 19.18 7.88
C GLU A 225 -0.69 17.68 8.21
N THR A 226 0.52 17.22 8.45
CA THR A 226 0.75 15.85 8.92
C THR A 226 0.14 15.69 10.31
N VAL A 227 -0.59 14.61 10.53
CA VAL A 227 -1.20 14.29 11.83
C VAL A 227 -0.77 12.91 12.30
N ARG A 228 -0.91 12.66 13.61
CA ARG A 228 -0.75 11.33 14.19
C ARG A 228 -2.06 10.85 14.79
N ILE A 229 -2.41 9.61 14.48
CA ILE A 229 -3.55 8.88 15.05
C ILE A 229 -2.99 7.53 15.52
N LYS A 230 -3.11 7.20 16.80
CA LYS A 230 -2.45 6.03 17.40
C LYS A 230 -0.92 6.05 17.12
N ASP A 231 -0.38 4.94 16.63
CA ASP A 231 1.02 4.78 16.20
C ASP A 231 1.23 5.07 14.70
N VAL A 232 0.25 5.68 14.03
CA VAL A 232 0.27 5.95 12.59
C VAL A 232 0.42 7.44 12.33
N VAL A 233 1.43 7.79 11.53
CA VAL A 233 1.53 9.13 10.93
C VAL A 233 0.78 9.14 9.61
N VAL A 234 -0.16 10.07 9.47
CA VAL A 234 -0.94 10.28 8.25
C VAL A 234 -0.47 11.56 7.58
N LEU A 235 0.11 11.43 6.40
CA LEU A 235 0.59 12.52 5.59
C LEU A 235 -0.55 13.11 4.74
N PRO A 236 -0.59 14.45 4.56
CA PRO A 236 -1.46 15.07 3.59
C PRO A 236 -1.09 14.60 2.17
N LYS A 237 -2.01 14.82 1.22
CA LYS A 237 -1.82 14.40 -0.19
C LYS A 237 -0.48 14.82 -0.78
N ARG A 238 0.01 16.01 -0.44
CA ARG A 238 1.30 16.54 -0.90
C ARG A 238 2.50 15.69 -0.50
N GLY A 239 2.41 14.92 0.58
CA GLY A 239 3.48 14.05 1.07
C GLY A 239 3.84 12.94 0.10
N PHE A 240 2.84 12.11 -0.27
CA PHE A 240 3.04 10.89 -1.08
C PHE A 240 2.33 10.90 -2.44
N ALA A 241 1.40 11.82 -2.68
CA ALA A 241 0.50 11.83 -3.84
C ALA A 241 0.35 13.23 -4.47
N ILE A 242 1.43 14.03 -4.46
CA ILE A 242 1.43 15.33 -5.12
C ILE A 242 1.08 15.18 -6.61
N THR A 243 0.23 16.08 -7.12
CA THR A 243 -0.24 16.03 -8.51
C THR A 243 0.57 16.92 -9.44
N GLN A 244 0.44 16.69 -10.75
CA GLN A 244 1.08 17.54 -11.77
C GLN A 244 0.54 18.97 -11.68
N GLY A 245 1.44 19.96 -11.74
CA GLY A 245 1.10 21.38 -11.66
C GLY A 245 1.22 22.02 -10.27
N GLU A 246 1.47 21.23 -9.22
CA GLU A 246 1.80 21.74 -7.89
C GLU A 246 3.32 22.05 -7.74
N ASP A 247 3.72 22.80 -6.71
CA ASP A 247 5.14 23.03 -6.42
C ASP A 247 5.79 21.77 -5.82
N HIS A 248 6.57 21.07 -6.65
CA HIS A 248 7.26 19.82 -6.30
C HIS A 248 8.58 20.05 -5.55
N ARG A 249 8.96 21.31 -5.29
CA ARG A 249 10.20 21.67 -4.57
C ARG A 249 10.01 21.84 -3.07
N SER A 250 8.75 21.80 -2.59
CA SER A 250 8.47 21.85 -1.16
C SER A 250 9.12 20.66 -0.45
N SER A 251 9.71 20.91 0.72
CA SER A 251 10.24 19.87 1.61
C SER A 251 9.16 18.92 2.13
N GLU A 252 7.89 19.29 2.03
CA GLU A 252 6.73 18.45 2.37
C GLU A 252 6.55 17.29 1.38
N VAL A 253 7.08 17.41 0.16
CA VAL A 253 6.93 16.39 -0.89
C VAL A 253 8.00 15.35 -0.69
N LEU A 254 7.64 14.23 -0.05
CA LEU A 254 8.58 13.16 0.30
C LEU A 254 8.86 12.23 -0.87
N VAL A 255 7.83 11.91 -1.66
CA VAL A 255 7.94 11.10 -2.88
C VAL A 255 7.08 11.65 -4.00
N LYS A 256 7.36 11.21 -5.23
CA LYS A 256 6.56 11.51 -6.42
C LYS A 256 6.32 10.26 -7.24
N HIS A 257 5.06 9.87 -7.40
CA HIS A 257 4.63 8.77 -8.27
C HIS A 257 4.44 9.25 -9.71
N TYR A 258 4.92 8.49 -10.69
CA TYR A 258 4.89 8.90 -12.11
C TYR A 258 3.77 8.23 -12.93
N PHE A 259 3.02 7.29 -12.35
CA PHE A 259 1.87 6.64 -12.99
C PHE A 259 2.16 6.07 -14.38
N SER A 260 3.37 5.52 -14.56
CA SER A 260 3.87 4.99 -15.82
C SER A 260 2.99 3.85 -16.34
N GLY A 261 2.29 3.16 -15.44
CA GLY A 261 1.28 2.15 -15.79
C GLY A 261 1.85 1.03 -16.64
N THR A 262 3.10 0.64 -16.40
CA THR A 262 3.83 -0.37 -17.19
C THR A 262 3.08 -1.70 -17.26
N TRP A 263 2.30 -2.06 -16.24
CA TRP A 263 1.42 -3.24 -16.26
C TRP A 263 0.27 -3.15 -17.27
N LYS A 264 -0.15 -1.95 -17.71
CA LYS A 264 -1.32 -1.76 -18.60
C LYS A 264 -1.06 -2.23 -20.04
N THR A 265 0.19 -2.32 -20.49
CA THR A 265 0.54 -2.67 -21.88
C THR A 265 0.33 -4.15 -22.20
N GLY A 266 0.31 -5.04 -21.19
CA GLY A 266 -0.02 -6.47 -21.35
C GLY A 266 -1.48 -6.84 -21.02
N CYS A 267 -2.13 -6.09 -20.11
CA CYS A 267 -3.49 -6.39 -19.67
C CYS A 267 -4.61 -5.94 -20.63
N ARG A 268 -4.35 -4.97 -21.53
CA ARG A 268 -5.36 -4.47 -22.50
C ARG A 268 -5.89 -5.54 -23.46
N ALA A 269 -5.14 -6.62 -23.69
CA ALA A 269 -5.61 -7.73 -24.53
C ALA A 269 -6.64 -8.63 -23.82
N VAL A 270 -6.69 -8.59 -22.48
CA VAL A 270 -7.51 -9.51 -21.66
C VAL A 270 -8.67 -8.77 -20.97
N TRP A 271 -8.56 -7.46 -20.73
CA TRP A 271 -9.58 -6.67 -20.04
C TRP A 271 -10.04 -5.51 -20.92
N ARG A 272 -11.11 -5.74 -21.68
CA ARG A 272 -11.74 -4.74 -22.58
C ARG A 272 -12.72 -3.79 -21.88
N TRP A 273 -12.87 -3.86 -20.56
CA TRP A 273 -13.87 -3.08 -19.83
C TRP A 273 -13.29 -2.49 -18.55
N ILE A 274 -12.52 -1.41 -18.72
CA ILE A 274 -12.36 -0.29 -17.79
C ILE A 274 -12.69 0.95 -18.61
#